data_AF-A0A060Z3X9-F1
#
_entry.id   AF-A0A060Z3X9-F1
#
_cell.length_a   1.000
_cell.length_b   1.000
_cell.length_c   1.000
_cell.angle_alpha   90.00
_cell.angle_beta   90.00
_cell.angle_gamma   90.00
#
_symmetry.space_group_name_H-M   'P 1'
#
loop_
_entity.id
_entity.type
_entity.pdbx_description
1 polymer ?
#
loop_
_entity_poly.entity_id
_entity_poly.type
_entity_poly.pdbx_seq_one_letter_code
_entity_poly.pdbx_strand_id
1 'polypeptide(L)'
;GIYRVNGAKSRVEKLCQAFENGKDLVELSDLSPHDIANVLKLYLRQLPEPLILYRYYNDFIGLAKESQRVIIEEKAVARALQDQGRPGGEQPRPGGTQPRVEGEQPPLTTSQPGGGELPKQPSIKLNRVIFKIRDLLRQLPPAHYRTLCFLMAHLHR
;
A
#
# COMPACT_ATOMS: atom_id res chain seq x y z
N GLY A 1 10.17 0.65 15.13
CA GLY A 1 8.83 0.39 14.55
C GLY A 1 7.78 0.59 15.62
N ILE A 2 7.12 1.76 15.62
CA ILE A 2 6.31 2.28 16.74
C ILE A 2 5.21 1.31 17.18
N TYR A 3 4.48 0.72 16.24
CA TYR A 3 3.41 -0.26 16.53
C TYR A 3 3.87 -1.72 16.58
N ARG A 4 5.08 -2.01 16.07
CA ARG A 4 5.66 -3.36 15.97
C ARG A 4 6.40 -3.77 17.24
N VAL A 5 7.11 -2.84 17.87
CA VAL A 5 7.90 -3.08 19.09
C VAL A 5 7.00 -2.86 20.30
N ASN A 6 7.13 -3.73 21.30
CA ASN A 6 6.38 -3.62 22.55
C ASN A 6 7.08 -2.67 23.53
N GLY A 7 6.28 -1.84 24.20
CA GLY A 7 6.68 -1.11 25.39
C GLY A 7 6.81 -2.01 26.63
N ALA A 8 7.27 -1.43 27.75
CA ALA A 8 7.41 -2.19 28.99
C ALA A 8 6.04 -2.44 29.62
N LYS A 9 5.72 -3.72 29.87
CA LYS A 9 4.41 -4.15 30.37
C LYS A 9 3.95 -3.37 31.62
N SER A 10 4.84 -3.20 32.59
CA SER A 10 4.53 -2.47 33.83
C SER A 10 4.18 -0.99 33.60
N ARG A 11 4.80 -0.33 32.61
CA ARG A 11 4.47 1.07 32.27
C ARG A 11 3.16 1.16 31.51
N VAL A 12 2.92 0.22 30.61
CA VAL A 12 1.64 0.12 29.87
C VAL A 12 0.47 -0.09 30.83
N GLU A 13 0.60 -0.98 31.82
CA GLU A 13 -0.44 -1.22 32.83
C GLU A 13 -0.72 0.01 33.68
N LYS A 14 0.33 0.69 34.16
CA LYS A 14 0.18 1.96 34.89
C LYS A 14 -0.51 3.03 34.05
N LEU A 15 -0.16 3.13 32.77
CA LEU A 15 -0.77 4.09 31.85
C LEU A 15 -2.24 3.76 31.59
N CYS A 16 -2.60 2.49 31.41
CA CYS A 16 -4.01 2.07 31.32
C CYS A 16 -4.79 2.49 32.57
N GLN A 17 -4.26 2.21 33.77
CA GLN A 17 -4.93 2.59 35.02
C GLN A 17 -5.11 4.10 35.14
N ALA A 18 -4.12 4.90 34.72
CA ALA A 18 -4.24 6.35 34.70
C ALA A 18 -5.37 6.84 33.77
N PHE A 19 -5.52 6.22 32.59
CA PHE A 19 -6.64 6.53 31.68
C PHE A 19 -8.01 6.17 32.26
N GLU A 20 -8.13 5.04 32.97
CA GLU A 20 -9.37 4.63 33.65
C GLU A 20 -9.76 5.58 34.80
N ASN A 21 -8.76 6.14 35.50
CA ASN A 21 -8.98 7.10 36.58
C ASN A 21 -9.41 8.48 36.07
N GLY A 22 -9.06 8.83 34.83
CA GLY A 22 -9.49 10.05 34.17
C GLY A 22 -8.47 10.56 33.16
N LYS A 23 -8.94 10.89 31.94
CA LYS A 23 -8.10 11.38 30.84
C LYS A 23 -7.30 12.64 31.17
N ASP A 24 -7.81 13.50 32.05
CA ASP A 24 -7.19 14.80 32.37
C ASP A 24 -6.00 14.64 33.34
N LEU A 25 -5.81 13.45 33.91
CA LEU A 25 -4.69 13.10 34.79
C LEU A 25 -3.51 12.48 34.05
N VAL A 26 -3.62 12.29 32.73
CA VAL A 26 -2.61 11.58 31.93
C VAL A 26 -1.76 12.56 31.12
N GLU A 27 -0.51 12.74 31.55
CA GLU A 27 0.49 13.45 30.76
C GLU A 27 1.29 12.48 29.87
N LEU A 28 1.29 12.72 28.56
CA LEU A 28 1.91 11.83 27.57
C LEU A 28 3.30 12.28 27.12
N SER A 29 3.72 13.50 27.46
CA SER A 29 4.94 14.16 26.95
C SER A 29 6.22 13.35 27.23
N ASP A 30 6.29 12.74 28.41
CA ASP A 30 7.48 12.03 28.90
C ASP A 30 7.41 10.51 28.68
N LEU A 31 6.33 10.02 28.07
CA LEU A 31 6.11 8.59 27.90
C LEU A 31 6.73 8.08 26.60
N SER A 32 7.24 6.85 26.64
CA SER A 32 7.77 6.22 25.43
C SER A 32 6.65 6.04 24.40
N PRO A 33 6.90 6.36 23.11
CA PRO A 33 5.96 6.09 22.03
C PRO A 33 5.53 4.62 21.94
N HIS A 34 6.38 3.69 22.38
CA HIS A 34 6.06 2.26 22.42
C HIS A 34 5.04 1.90 23.50
N ASP A 35 5.07 2.58 24.64
CA ASP A 35 4.11 2.36 25.71
C ASP A 35 2.74 2.93 25.30
N ILE A 36 2.73 4.15 24.74
CA ILE A 36 1.51 4.79 24.20
C ILE A 36 0.89 3.95 23.08
N ALA A 37 1.70 3.50 22.12
CA ALA A 37 1.23 2.64 21.03
C ALA A 37 0.64 1.31 21.55
N ASN A 38 1.22 0.74 22.61
CA ASN A 38 0.67 -0.46 23.25
C ASN A 38 -0.67 -0.18 23.93
N VAL A 39 -0.81 0.93 24.65
CA VAL A 39 -2.10 1.32 25.25
C VAL A 39 -3.17 1.54 24.18
N LEU A 40 -2.85 2.23 23.08
CA LEU A 40 -3.79 2.40 21.97
C LEU A 40 -4.24 1.06 21.38
N LYS A 41 -3.31 0.13 21.14
CA LYS A 41 -3.62 -1.23 20.65
C LYS A 41 -4.51 -1.99 21.64
N LEU A 42 -4.24 -1.88 22.93
CA LEU A 42 -5.05 -2.51 23.99
C LEU A 42 -6.45 -1.91 24.05
N TYR A 43 -6.58 -0.59 23.96
CA TYR A 43 -7.87 0.09 23.91
C TYR A 43 -8.73 -0.43 22.77
N LEU A 44 -8.21 -0.43 21.54
CA LEU A 44 -8.95 -0.92 20.36
C LEU A 44 -9.34 -2.39 20.46
N ARG A 45 -8.53 -3.21 21.13
CA ARG A 45 -8.80 -4.65 21.34
C ARG A 45 -9.85 -4.91 22.40
N GLN A 46 -9.97 -4.04 23.41
CA GLN A 46 -10.89 -4.19 24.53
C GLN A 46 -12.28 -3.61 24.26
N LEU A 47 -12.49 -2.95 23.11
CA LEU A 47 -13.80 -2.44 22.74
C LEU A 47 -14.84 -3.58 22.74
N PRO A 48 -16.06 -3.35 23.27
CA PRO A 48 -17.13 -4.35 23.23
C PRO A 48 -17.47 -4.80 21.81
N GLU A 49 -17.38 -3.87 20.87
CA GLU A 49 -17.50 -4.12 19.43
C GLU A 49 -16.24 -3.61 18.72
N PRO A 50 -15.64 -4.39 17.80
CA PRO A 50 -14.45 -3.97 17.08
C PRO A 50 -14.71 -2.71 16.25
N LEU A 51 -13.64 -1.97 15.99
CA LEU A 51 -13.72 -0.73 15.21
C LEU A 51 -14.38 -0.95 13.84
N ILE A 52 -14.06 -2.05 13.17
CA ILE A 52 -14.85 -2.55 12.04
C ILE A 52 -15.85 -3.57 12.59
N LEU A 53 -17.12 -3.17 12.64
CA LEU A 53 -18.20 -3.98 13.23
C LEU A 53 -18.27 -5.36 12.57
N TYR A 54 -18.64 -6.36 13.37
CA TYR A 54 -18.72 -7.75 12.91
C TYR A 54 -19.59 -7.93 11.66
N ARG A 55 -20.70 -7.18 11.58
CA ARG A 55 -21.62 -7.21 10.44
C ARG A 55 -20.99 -6.77 9.11
N TYR A 56 -20.00 -5.87 9.14
CA TYR A 56 -19.31 -5.38 7.94
C TYR A 56 -18.00 -6.11 7.65
N TYR A 57 -17.48 -6.89 8.62
CA TYR A 57 -16.17 -7.52 8.50
C TYR A 57 -16.04 -8.39 7.25
N ASN A 58 -17.02 -9.26 6.99
CA ASN A 58 -16.99 -10.15 5.83
C ASN A 58 -17.01 -9.37 4.51
N ASP A 59 -17.76 -8.27 4.43
CA ASP A 59 -17.81 -7.41 3.24
C ASP A 59 -16.46 -6.72 2.99
N PHE A 60 -15.83 -6.18 4.05
CA PHE A 60 -14.49 -5.59 3.95
C PHE A 60 -13.45 -6.62 3.50
N ILE A 61 -13.43 -7.81 4.09
CA ILE A 61 -12.50 -8.88 3.71
C ILE A 61 -12.75 -9.35 2.28
N GLY A 62 -14.01 -9.47 1.86
CA GLY A 62 -14.38 -9.82 0.49
C GLY A 62 -13.84 -8.81 -0.52
N LEU A 63 -14.06 -7.52 -0.28
CA LEU A 63 -13.56 -6.43 -1.13
C LEU A 63 -12.03 -6.32 -1.12
N ALA A 64 -11.39 -6.57 0.03
CA ALA A 64 -9.93 -6.58 0.14
C ALA A 64 -9.33 -7.71 -0.71
N LYS A 65 -9.89 -8.93 -0.63
CA LYS A 65 -9.44 -10.06 -1.46
C LYS A 65 -9.65 -9.79 -2.96
N GLU A 66 -10.77 -9.20 -3.32
CA GLU A 66 -11.05 -8.82 -4.72
C GLU A 66 -10.05 -7.79 -5.24
N SER A 67 -9.76 -6.74 -4.46
CA SER A 67 -8.74 -5.75 -4.87
C SER A 67 -7.36 -6.37 -5.03
N GLN A 68 -6.95 -7.29 -4.14
CA GLN A 68 -5.69 -8.01 -4.27
C GLN A 68 -5.63 -8.85 -5.55
N ARG A 69 -6.70 -9.58 -5.90
CA ARG A 69 -6.77 -10.38 -7.13
C ARG A 69 -6.59 -9.51 -8.37
N VAL A 70 -7.32 -8.39 -8.45
CA VAL A 70 -7.21 -7.44 -9.57
C VAL A 70 -5.79 -6.90 -9.71
N ILE A 71 -5.16 -6.51 -8.60
CA ILE A 71 -3.77 -6.01 -8.59
C ILE A 71 -2.77 -7.08 -9.07
N ILE A 72 -2.98 -8.35 -8.69
CA ILE A 72 -2.12 -9.47 -9.12
C ILE A 72 -2.29 -9.74 -10.61
N GLU A 73 -3.52 -9.77 -11.11
CA GLU A 73 -3.84 -9.98 -12.53
C GLU A 73 -3.18 -8.89 -13.40
N GLU A 74 -3.33 -7.62 -13.02
CA GLU A 74 -2.69 -6.49 -13.71
C GLU A 74 -1.17 -6.57 -13.71
N LYS A 75 -0.57 -6.91 -12.57
CA LYS A 75 0.89 -7.09 -12.47
C LYS A 75 1.38 -8.24 -13.33
N ALA A 76 0.62 -9.33 -13.45
CA ALA A 76 0.99 -10.46 -14.30
C ALA A 76 0.94 -10.08 -15.79
N VAL A 77 -0.13 -9.40 -16.22
CA VAL A 77 -0.27 -8.89 -17.60
C VAL A 77 0.86 -7.90 -17.94
N ALA A 78 1.16 -6.97 -17.03
CA ALA A 78 2.24 -6.00 -17.24
C ALA A 78 3.62 -6.68 -17.40
N ARG A 79 3.88 -7.77 -16.67
CA ARG A 79 5.11 -8.57 -16.82
C ARG A 79 5.15 -9.32 -18.15
N ALA A 80 4.04 -9.91 -18.57
CA ALA A 80 3.96 -10.65 -19.84
C ALA A 80 4.21 -9.74 -21.06
N LEU A 81 3.74 -8.48 -21.01
CA LEU A 81 4.00 -7.49 -22.06
C LEU A 81 5.47 -7.02 -22.10
N GLN A 82 6.15 -6.97 -20.96
CA GLN A 82 7.57 -6.61 -20.89
C GLN A 82 8.49 -7.72 -21.41
N ASP A 83 8.11 -8.99 -21.23
CA ASP A 83 8.90 -10.15 -21.68
C ASP A 83 8.85 -10.37 -23.20
N GLN A 84 7.84 -9.79 -23.88
CA GLN A 84 7.66 -9.90 -25.33
C GLN A 84 8.59 -8.97 -26.15
N GLY A 85 9.49 -8.22 -25.49
CA GLY A 85 10.38 -7.22 -26.10
C GLY A 85 11.80 -7.68 -26.43
N ARG A 86 12.18 -8.96 -26.26
CA ARG A 86 13.52 -9.44 -26.64
C ARG A 86 13.45 -10.21 -27.97
N PRO A 87 13.73 -9.59 -29.13
CA PRO A 87 13.99 -10.36 -30.34
C PRO A 87 15.30 -11.12 -30.13
N GLY A 88 15.20 -12.41 -29.81
CA GLY A 88 16.29 -13.36 -29.94
C GLY A 88 16.60 -13.55 -31.42
N GLY A 89 17.30 -12.59 -32.01
CA GLY A 89 17.94 -12.75 -33.31
C GLY A 89 19.19 -13.59 -33.16
N GLU A 90 19.04 -14.91 -33.07
CA GLU A 90 20.17 -15.83 -33.20
C GLU A 90 20.26 -16.26 -34.68
N GLN A 91 21.03 -15.49 -35.44
CA GLN A 91 21.33 -15.76 -36.84
C GLN A 91 22.66 -16.53 -36.88
N PRO A 92 22.72 -17.78 -37.39
CA PRO A 92 23.97 -18.51 -37.49
C PRO A 92 24.82 -17.91 -38.63
N ARG A 93 26.01 -17.40 -38.31
CA ARG A 93 26.97 -16.95 -39.33
C ARG A 93 27.63 -18.16 -40.01
N PRO A 94 27.78 -18.18 -41.34
CA PRO A 94 28.86 -18.90 -41.99
C PRO A 94 30.08 -17.97 -42.13
N GLY A 95 31.26 -18.50 -41.81
CA GLY A 95 32.52 -17.77 -41.90
C GLY A 95 33.03 -17.56 -43.33
N GLY A 96 33.88 -16.54 -43.49
CA GLY A 96 34.93 -16.54 -44.50
C GLY A 96 35.01 -15.32 -45.44
N THR A 97 35.96 -14.44 -45.11
CA THR A 97 36.88 -13.69 -46.01
C THR A 97 36.49 -12.27 -46.51
N GLN A 98 37.37 -11.32 -46.13
CA GLN A 98 37.54 -9.87 -46.47
C GLN A 98 37.86 -9.60 -47.97
N PRO A 99 37.99 -8.34 -48.51
CA PRO A 99 38.41 -7.08 -47.84
C PRO A 99 37.81 -5.71 -48.29
N ARG A 100 37.90 -4.72 -47.36
CA ARG A 100 38.29 -3.29 -47.47
C ARG A 100 37.98 -2.46 -48.74
N VAL A 101 37.28 -1.33 -48.54
CA VAL A 101 37.59 0.02 -49.10
C VAL A 101 37.04 1.12 -48.18
N GLU A 102 37.81 2.21 -48.07
CA GLU A 102 37.61 3.41 -47.25
C GLU A 102 36.61 4.39 -47.89
N GLY A 103 35.93 5.23 -47.07
CA GLY A 103 35.30 6.46 -47.57
C GLY A 103 34.11 7.00 -46.77
N GLU A 104 34.34 8.11 -46.07
CA GLU A 104 33.39 9.21 -45.76
C GLU A 104 32.32 9.08 -44.66
N GLN A 105 32.46 9.96 -43.65
CA GLN A 105 31.39 10.59 -42.83
C GLN A 105 31.09 11.97 -43.47
N PRO A 106 29.96 12.70 -43.23
CA PRO A 106 29.34 12.90 -41.91
C PRO A 106 27.80 13.22 -41.94
N PRO A 107 27.24 13.98 -40.97
CA PRO A 107 26.23 13.56 -40.01
C PRO A 107 24.82 13.97 -40.43
N LEU A 108 23.78 13.70 -39.62
CA LEU A 108 22.59 14.56 -39.40
C LEU A 108 21.53 13.77 -38.61
N THR A 109 21.14 14.34 -37.45
CA THR A 109 19.77 14.48 -36.91
C THR A 109 18.91 13.20 -36.83
N THR A 110 18.13 12.93 -35.80
CA THR A 110 17.25 13.81 -35.05
C THR A 110 16.58 12.93 -34.00
N SER A 111 16.22 13.54 -32.88
CA SER A 111 15.01 13.24 -32.11
C SER A 111 14.79 11.79 -31.64
N GLN A 112 15.00 11.61 -30.34
CA GLN A 112 14.01 10.94 -29.49
C GLN A 112 12.60 11.26 -30.00
N PRO A 113 11.68 10.30 -29.93
CA PRO A 113 10.56 10.59 -29.05
C PRO A 113 10.08 9.35 -28.30
N GLY A 114 9.38 9.59 -27.20
CA GLY A 114 8.47 8.61 -26.65
C GLY A 114 8.83 8.12 -25.26
N GLY A 115 8.97 9.06 -24.33
CA GLY A 115 8.52 8.82 -22.97
C GLY A 115 7.04 8.46 -23.01
N GLY A 116 6.76 7.17 -23.16
CA GLY A 116 5.45 6.59 -22.87
C GLY A 116 5.43 6.20 -21.40
N GLU A 117 5.48 7.17 -20.49
CA GLU A 117 4.96 6.93 -19.14
C GLU A 117 3.47 6.68 -19.28
N LEU A 118 3.12 5.41 -19.44
CA LEU A 118 1.74 4.94 -19.46
C LEU A 118 1.07 5.42 -18.18
N PRO A 119 -0.08 6.11 -18.25
CA PRO A 119 -0.71 6.66 -17.06
C PRO A 119 -1.04 5.50 -16.13
N LYS A 120 -0.51 5.55 -14.90
CA LYS A 120 -0.74 4.61 -13.78
C LYS A 120 -2.18 4.69 -13.27
N GLN A 121 -3.16 4.67 -14.17
CA GLN A 121 -4.57 4.69 -13.80
C GLN A 121 -4.91 3.34 -13.17
N PRO A 122 -5.53 3.31 -11.98
CA PRO A 122 -6.11 2.07 -11.47
C PRO A 122 -7.10 1.55 -12.52
N SER A 123 -7.08 0.25 -12.81
CA SER A 123 -8.03 -0.29 -13.79
C SER A 123 -9.46 0.01 -13.38
N ILE A 124 -10.37 0.00 -14.36
CA ILE A 124 -11.82 0.16 -14.13
C ILE A 124 -12.31 -0.85 -13.06
N LYS A 125 -11.76 -2.07 -13.06
CA LYS A 125 -12.03 -3.10 -12.04
C LYS A 125 -11.64 -2.60 -10.64
N LEU A 126 -10.41 -2.08 -10.47
CA LEU A 126 -9.94 -1.59 -9.18
C LEU A 126 -10.73 -0.38 -8.69
N ASN A 127 -11.06 0.56 -9.59
CA ASN A 127 -11.92 1.71 -9.26
C ASN A 127 -13.30 1.28 -8.76
N ARG A 128 -13.89 0.25 -9.36
CA ARG A 128 -15.17 -0.31 -8.89
C ARG A 128 -15.06 -0.87 -7.48
N VAL A 129 -13.96 -1.55 -7.15
CA VAL A 129 -13.72 -2.05 -5.79
C VAL A 129 -13.54 -0.89 -4.80
N ILE A 130 -12.76 0.12 -5.16
CA ILE A 130 -12.57 1.34 -4.34
C ILE A 130 -13.92 2.02 -4.07
N PHE A 131 -14.80 2.11 -5.06
CA PHE A 131 -16.14 2.68 -4.89
C PHE A 131 -16.96 1.88 -3.87
N LYS A 132 -16.97 0.54 -3.97
CA LYS A 132 -17.66 -0.33 -3.00
C LYS A 132 -17.11 -0.19 -1.58
N ILE A 133 -15.78 -0.10 -1.43
CA ILE A 133 -15.14 0.12 -0.12
C ILE A 133 -15.58 1.47 0.47
N ARG A 134 -15.59 2.53 -0.35
CA ARG A 134 -16.06 3.87 0.07
C ARG A 134 -17.53 3.86 0.48
N ASP A 135 -18.37 3.14 -0.25
CA ASP A 135 -19.78 3.00 0.09
C ASP A 135 -19.96 2.27 1.42
N LEU A 136 -19.27 1.13 1.60
CA LEU A 136 -19.29 0.38 2.85
C LEU A 136 -18.82 1.23 4.04
N LEU A 137 -17.76 2.03 3.85
CA LEU A 137 -17.27 2.96 4.87
C LEU A 137 -18.30 4.00 5.30
N ARG A 138 -19.18 4.43 4.39
CA ARG A 138 -20.27 5.37 4.69
C ARG A 138 -21.40 4.75 5.50
N GLN A 139 -21.50 3.41 5.51
CA GLN A 139 -22.51 2.69 6.27
C GLN A 139 -22.12 2.49 7.74
N LEU A 140 -20.85 2.70 8.12
CA LEU A 140 -20.44 2.59 9.52
C LEU A 140 -21.09 3.68 10.38
N PRO A 141 -21.41 3.38 11.66
CA PRO A 141 -21.81 4.40 12.62
C PRO A 141 -20.78 5.55 12.68
N PRO A 142 -21.22 6.82 12.88
CA PRO A 142 -20.34 7.98 12.83
C PRO A 142 -19.12 7.89 13.75
N ALA A 143 -19.26 7.29 14.93
CA ALA A 143 -18.17 7.12 15.88
C ALA A 143 -17.06 6.20 15.31
N HIS A 144 -17.44 5.06 14.74
CA HIS A 144 -16.49 4.10 14.15
C HIS A 144 -15.81 4.71 12.91
N TYR A 145 -16.58 5.38 12.06
CA TYR A 145 -16.04 6.04 10.87
C TYR A 145 -15.02 7.11 11.23
N ARG A 146 -15.34 8.01 12.17
CA ARG A 146 -14.43 9.08 12.62
C ARG A 146 -13.14 8.52 13.21
N THR A 147 -13.24 7.55 14.11
CA THR A 147 -12.07 6.89 14.72
C THR A 147 -11.21 6.18 13.68
N LEU A 148 -11.83 5.45 12.75
CA LEU A 148 -11.10 4.78 11.67
C LEU A 148 -10.41 5.79 10.74
N CYS A 149 -11.08 6.87 10.33
CA CYS A 149 -10.48 7.93 9.53
C CYS A 149 -9.28 8.58 10.24
N PHE A 150 -9.41 8.87 11.53
CA PHE A 150 -8.33 9.43 12.33
C PHE A 150 -7.12 8.48 12.39
N LEU A 151 -7.36 7.19 12.68
CA LEU A 151 -6.30 6.19 12.72
C LEU A 151 -5.63 6.00 11.36
N MET A 152 -6.41 5.90 10.28
CA MET A 152 -5.86 5.77 8.93
C MET A 152 -5.01 6.98 8.54
N ALA A 153 -5.47 8.20 8.86
CA ALA A 153 -4.70 9.42 8.60
C ALA A 153 -3.41 9.48 9.45
N HIS A 154 -3.46 9.00 10.69
CA HIS A 154 -2.29 8.96 11.57
C HIS A 154 -1.27 7.91 11.13
N LEU A 155 -1.71 6.72 10.74
CA LEU A 155 -0.85 5.61 10.30
C LEU A 155 -0.24 5.82 8.91
N HIS A 156 -0.80 6.73 8.12
CA HIS A 156 -0.27 7.07 6.80
C HIS A 156 0.83 8.14 6.84
N ARG A 157 0.98 8.85 7.96
CA ARG A 157 2.08 9.80 8.18
C ARG A 157 3.39 9.07 8.42
#